data_AF-A0A1K2FA41-F1
#
_entry.id   AF-A0A1K2FA41-F1
#
_cell.length_a   1.000
_cell.length_b   1.000
_cell.length_c   1.000
_cell.angle_alpha   90.00
_cell.angle_beta   90.00
_cell.angle_gamma   90.00
#
_symmetry.space_group_name_H-M   'P 1'
#
loop_
_entity.id
_entity.type
_entity.pdbx_description
1 polymer ?
#
loop_
_entity_poly.entity_id
_entity_poly.type
_entity_poly.pdbx_seq_one_letter_code
_entity_poly.pdbx_strand_id
1 'polypeptide(L)'
;MSADVGYPYRDFAREQEIRLYATGLTVDGDLALEPPPGIDWNPCNMIVAGDLTVDGDLSMSSYGGGCFLLVTGDLRARNVFVDGEPNVVVRGDLTASNGVFGHDNYGILVVCGRTTARIVINTSGFNMVFAEDPQAFVMGHPNRQNFASDIDDDLELEDVLATDLLDHGGANFAAIRAALVAGRSILRPGISSDAS
;
A
#
# COMPACT_ATOMS: atom_id res chain seq x y z
N MET A 1 -9.23 -9.85 18.63
CA MET A 1 -8.14 -9.82 17.63
C MET A 1 -8.61 -9.37 16.23
N SER A 2 -9.90 -9.47 15.88
CA SER A 2 -10.42 -9.08 14.55
C SER A 2 -11.36 -7.85 14.53
N ALA A 3 -11.52 -7.13 15.65
CA ALA A 3 -12.49 -6.03 15.74
C ALA A 3 -12.17 -4.83 14.84
N ASP A 4 -10.90 -4.70 14.44
CA ASP A 4 -10.40 -3.59 13.62
C ASP A 4 -10.42 -3.92 12.12
N VAL A 5 -10.82 -5.14 11.74
CA VAL A 5 -10.97 -5.54 10.34
C VAL A 5 -12.45 -5.58 10.00
N GLY A 6 -12.89 -4.68 9.12
CA GLY A 6 -14.22 -4.74 8.53
C GLY A 6 -14.37 -6.05 7.74
N TYR A 7 -15.33 -6.90 8.12
CA TYR A 7 -15.67 -8.12 7.37
C TYR A 7 -17.11 -8.06 6.87
N PRO A 8 -17.40 -7.22 5.84
CA PRO A 8 -18.76 -7.04 5.34
C PRO A 8 -19.29 -8.27 4.56
N TYR A 9 -18.47 -9.30 4.36
CA TYR A 9 -18.75 -10.45 3.49
C TYR A 9 -19.02 -11.76 4.27
N ARG A 10 -19.72 -11.68 5.41
CA ARG A 10 -20.07 -12.83 6.26
C ARG A 10 -20.75 -13.99 5.51
N ASP A 11 -21.43 -13.70 4.41
CA ASP A 11 -22.17 -14.69 3.61
C ASP A 11 -21.28 -15.55 2.70
N PHE A 12 -20.00 -15.18 2.52
CA PHE A 12 -19.01 -15.89 1.67
C PHE A 12 -18.00 -16.72 2.49
N ALA A 13 -18.31 -17.05 3.74
CA ALA A 13 -17.39 -17.73 4.67
C ALA A 13 -16.96 -19.15 4.25
N ARG A 14 -17.54 -19.74 3.19
CA ARG A 14 -17.11 -21.03 2.62
C ARG A 14 -16.12 -20.90 1.47
N GLU A 15 -15.83 -19.68 1.08
CA GLU A 15 -15.20 -19.41 -0.19
C GLU A 15 -13.74 -18.99 0.04
N GLN A 16 -13.41 -17.96 0.83
CA GLN A 16 -12.01 -17.54 1.02
C GLN A 16 -11.29 -18.13 2.25
N GLU A 17 -10.13 -18.78 2.03
CA GLU A 17 -9.23 -19.24 3.10
C GLU A 17 -8.74 -18.05 3.95
N ILE A 18 -8.74 -18.19 5.27
CA ILE A 18 -8.04 -17.29 6.19
C ILE A 18 -6.81 -18.00 6.73
N ARG A 19 -5.62 -17.46 6.44
CA ARG A 19 -4.35 -17.99 6.94
C ARG A 19 -3.92 -17.24 8.18
N LEU A 20 -3.67 -17.98 9.26
CA LEU A 20 -3.12 -17.47 10.51
C LEU A 20 -1.67 -17.91 10.68
N TYR A 21 -0.76 -16.95 10.79
CA TYR A 21 0.62 -17.15 11.18
C TYR A 21 0.78 -16.72 12.64
N ALA A 22 0.89 -17.68 13.55
CA ALA A 22 0.74 -17.45 14.99
C ALA A 22 1.94 -16.77 15.68
N THR A 23 3.08 -16.64 14.99
CA THR A 23 4.38 -16.23 15.58
C THR A 23 5.16 -15.27 14.68
N GLY A 24 4.47 -14.43 13.91
CA GLY A 24 5.09 -13.66 12.81
C GLY A 24 5.30 -14.47 11.54
N LEU A 25 5.75 -13.80 10.48
CA LEU A 25 6.03 -14.38 9.17
C LEU A 25 7.21 -13.68 8.51
N THR A 26 8.16 -14.45 7.99
CA THR A 26 9.22 -13.98 7.07
C THR A 26 9.00 -14.61 5.70
N VAL A 27 9.01 -13.79 4.66
CA VAL A 27 8.91 -14.20 3.26
C VAL A 27 10.22 -13.85 2.56
N ASP A 28 10.89 -14.85 1.99
CA ASP A 28 12.02 -14.67 1.09
C ASP A 28 11.49 -14.28 -0.29
N GLY A 29 11.81 -13.05 -0.73
CA GLY A 29 11.27 -12.46 -1.96
C GLY A 29 9.91 -11.79 -1.79
N ASP A 30 9.14 -11.73 -2.88
CA ASP A 30 7.88 -10.97 -2.94
C ASP A 30 6.71 -11.74 -2.31
N LEU A 31 5.84 -11.01 -1.61
CA LEU A 31 4.54 -11.49 -1.13
C LEU A 31 3.42 -10.88 -1.95
N ALA A 32 2.95 -11.61 -2.96
CA ALA A 32 1.83 -11.21 -3.81
C ALA A 32 0.52 -11.87 -3.36
N LEU A 33 -0.41 -11.05 -2.86
CA LEU A 33 -1.79 -11.40 -2.52
C LEU A 33 -2.77 -10.85 -3.56
N GLU A 34 -2.32 -10.75 -4.82
CA GLU A 34 -3.11 -10.28 -5.96
C GLU A 34 -3.86 -11.46 -6.60
N PRO A 35 -5.05 -11.23 -7.18
CA PRO A 35 -5.70 -12.23 -8.01
C PRO A 35 -4.87 -12.51 -9.28
N PRO A 36 -4.79 -13.76 -9.75
CA PRO A 36 -4.21 -14.06 -11.06
C PRO A 36 -4.98 -13.37 -12.19
N PRO A 37 -4.35 -13.06 -13.34
CA PRO A 37 -5.03 -12.47 -14.48
C PRO A 37 -6.28 -13.26 -14.90
N GLY A 38 -7.42 -12.57 -15.01
CA GLY A 38 -8.70 -13.18 -15.38
C GLY A 38 -9.42 -13.91 -14.25
N ILE A 39 -8.93 -13.81 -13.01
CA ILE A 39 -9.60 -14.29 -11.80
C ILE A 39 -9.96 -13.07 -10.95
N ASP A 40 -11.16 -13.03 -10.37
CA ASP A 40 -11.65 -11.89 -9.60
C ASP A 40 -11.65 -12.16 -8.09
N TRP A 41 -10.64 -12.90 -7.63
CA TRP A 41 -10.60 -13.39 -6.26
C TRP A 41 -9.15 -13.49 -5.73
N ASN A 42 -8.94 -13.02 -4.51
CA ASN A 42 -7.67 -13.08 -3.77
C ASN A 42 -7.32 -14.46 -3.19
N PRO A 43 -6.07 -14.93 -3.29
CA PRO A 43 -5.70 -16.29 -2.91
C PRO A 43 -6.05 -16.66 -1.46
N CYS A 44 -5.95 -15.70 -0.53
CA CYS A 44 -6.39 -15.86 0.85
C CYS A 44 -6.50 -14.49 1.55
N ASN A 45 -7.19 -14.49 2.69
CA ASN A 45 -7.05 -13.46 3.71
C ASN A 45 -5.95 -13.87 4.69
N MET A 46 -5.25 -12.91 5.28
CA MET A 46 -4.07 -13.20 6.10
C MET A 46 -4.07 -12.48 7.45
N ILE A 47 -3.72 -13.21 8.50
CA ILE A 47 -3.43 -12.69 9.84
C ILE A 47 -2.03 -13.12 10.22
N VAL A 48 -1.15 -12.16 10.50
CA VAL A 48 0.18 -12.36 11.05
C VAL A 48 0.18 -11.88 12.50
N ALA A 49 0.16 -12.84 13.43
CA ALA A 49 0.23 -12.58 14.87
C ALA A 49 1.70 -12.37 15.29
N GLY A 50 2.22 -11.19 14.97
CA GLY A 50 3.60 -10.78 15.18
C GLY A 50 4.05 -9.87 14.04
N ASP A 51 5.35 -9.86 13.78
CA ASP A 51 5.95 -9.08 12.72
C ASP A 51 5.84 -9.80 11.36
N LEU A 52 5.62 -9.03 10.30
CA LEU A 52 5.71 -9.47 8.91
C LEU A 52 6.94 -8.86 8.26
N THR A 53 7.89 -9.68 7.84
CA THR A 53 9.06 -9.26 7.05
C THR A 53 8.98 -9.88 5.66
N VAL A 54 9.05 -9.05 4.63
CA VAL A 54 9.08 -9.45 3.23
C VAL A 54 10.39 -8.94 2.64
N ASP A 55 11.27 -9.84 2.21
CA ASP A 55 12.57 -9.51 1.60
C ASP A 55 12.42 -9.07 0.13
N GLY A 56 11.32 -8.38 -0.17
CA GLY A 56 10.84 -8.02 -1.49
C GLY A 56 9.63 -7.10 -1.38
N ASP A 57 8.76 -7.14 -2.37
CA ASP A 57 7.55 -6.31 -2.39
C ASP A 57 6.35 -7.04 -1.77
N LEU A 58 5.61 -6.33 -0.93
CA LEU A 58 4.26 -6.72 -0.54
C LEU A 58 3.30 -6.12 -1.57
N SER A 59 2.49 -6.95 -2.23
CA SER A 59 1.44 -6.47 -3.13
C SER A 59 0.10 -7.11 -2.78
N MET A 60 -0.94 -6.31 -2.71
CA MET A 60 -2.29 -6.78 -2.40
C MET A 60 -3.30 -5.96 -3.20
N SER A 61 -4.10 -6.63 -4.02
CA SER A 61 -5.12 -5.95 -4.83
C SER A 61 -6.44 -6.70 -4.84
N SER A 62 -7.58 -6.02 -4.88
CA SER A 62 -8.91 -6.66 -4.92
C SER A 62 -9.90 -5.82 -5.72
N TYR A 63 -10.76 -6.44 -6.53
CA TYR A 63 -11.70 -5.73 -7.39
C TYR A 63 -13.13 -6.30 -7.27
N GLY A 64 -13.68 -6.28 -6.05
CA GLY A 64 -15.06 -6.71 -5.77
C GLY A 64 -15.18 -7.92 -4.85
N GLY A 65 -14.08 -8.65 -4.61
CA GLY A 65 -14.04 -9.81 -3.71
C GLY A 65 -13.79 -9.47 -2.24
N GLY A 66 -13.18 -8.32 -1.96
CA GLY A 66 -12.71 -7.91 -0.64
C GLY A 66 -11.64 -8.85 -0.09
N CYS A 67 -10.51 -8.31 0.36
CA CYS A 67 -9.49 -9.11 1.03
C CYS A 67 -8.88 -8.33 2.18
N PHE A 68 -8.29 -9.03 3.16
CA PHE A 68 -7.63 -8.37 4.28
C PHE A 68 -6.29 -8.98 4.67
N LEU A 69 -5.41 -8.10 5.12
CA LEU A 69 -4.15 -8.43 5.78
C LEU A 69 -4.13 -7.72 7.14
N LEU A 70 -4.00 -8.49 8.21
CA LEU A 70 -3.78 -7.98 9.55
C LEU A 70 -2.39 -8.39 10.05
N VAL A 71 -1.53 -7.42 10.31
CA VAL A 71 -0.23 -7.60 10.99
C VAL A 71 -0.33 -7.02 12.38
N THR A 72 -0.15 -7.84 13.41
CA THR A 72 -0.30 -7.37 14.81
C THR A 72 0.96 -6.73 15.39
N GLY A 73 2.11 -6.91 14.74
CA GLY A 73 3.38 -6.25 15.03
C GLY A 73 3.79 -5.32 13.88
N ASP A 74 5.09 -5.29 13.58
CA ASP A 74 5.67 -4.44 12.55
C ASP A 74 5.57 -5.07 11.15
N LEU A 75 5.47 -4.24 10.12
CA LEU A 75 5.60 -4.63 8.72
C LEU A 75 6.89 -4.06 8.12
N ARG A 76 7.73 -4.91 7.54
CA ARG A 76 8.93 -4.54 6.79
C ARG A 76 8.86 -5.09 5.37
N ALA A 77 9.07 -4.24 4.38
CA ALA A 77 9.11 -4.61 2.96
C ALA A 77 9.99 -3.65 2.14
N ARG A 78 10.29 -4.00 0.88
CA ARG A 78 10.91 -3.07 -0.08
C ARG A 78 9.90 -2.01 -0.52
N ASN A 79 8.78 -2.47 -1.07
CA ASN A 79 7.62 -1.65 -1.40
C ASN A 79 6.35 -2.29 -0.81
N VAL A 80 5.35 -1.45 -0.56
CA VAL A 80 3.98 -1.88 -0.23
C VAL A 80 3.03 -1.34 -1.28
N PHE A 81 2.46 -2.22 -2.09
CA PHE A 81 1.46 -1.90 -3.11
C PHE A 81 0.09 -2.38 -2.65
N VAL A 82 -0.86 -1.45 -2.53
CA VAL A 82 -2.26 -1.74 -2.18
C VAL A 82 -3.16 -1.12 -3.23
N ASP A 83 -4.01 -1.93 -3.86
CA ASP A 83 -4.79 -1.50 -5.04
C ASP A 83 -6.24 -2.01 -5.02
N GLY A 84 -7.20 -1.15 -5.33
CA GLY A 84 -8.63 -1.46 -5.31
C GLY A 84 -9.21 -1.52 -3.88
N GLU A 85 -9.86 -2.64 -3.54
CA GLU A 85 -10.68 -2.82 -2.33
C GLU A 85 -10.07 -3.66 -1.17
N PRO A 86 -8.73 -3.77 -0.96
CA PRO A 86 -8.18 -4.49 0.19
C PRO A 86 -8.31 -3.67 1.49
N ASN A 87 -8.40 -4.38 2.62
CA ASN A 87 -8.26 -3.83 3.98
C ASN A 87 -6.95 -4.30 4.60
N VAL A 88 -5.95 -3.41 4.68
CA VAL A 88 -4.66 -3.72 5.27
C VAL A 88 -4.51 -2.97 6.60
N VAL A 89 -4.21 -3.69 7.67
CA VAL A 89 -4.00 -3.12 9.00
C VAL A 89 -2.66 -3.59 9.56
N VAL A 90 -1.79 -2.64 9.88
CA VAL A 90 -0.53 -2.85 10.59
C VAL A 90 -0.63 -2.19 11.96
N ARG A 91 -0.57 -2.99 13.03
CA ARG A 91 -0.69 -2.45 14.40
C ARG A 91 0.60 -1.84 14.94
N GLY A 92 1.75 -2.28 14.44
CA GLY A 92 3.06 -1.72 14.75
C GLY A 92 3.52 -0.71 13.71
N ASP A 93 4.83 -0.63 13.52
CA ASP A 93 5.45 0.27 12.55
C ASP A 93 5.39 -0.34 11.13
N LEU A 94 5.23 0.51 10.11
CA LEU A 94 5.43 0.16 8.72
C LEU A 94 6.75 0.77 8.23
N THR A 95 7.68 -0.08 7.83
CA THR A 95 8.94 0.34 7.19
C THR A 95 8.99 -0.21 5.77
N ALA A 96 8.89 0.69 4.78
CA ALA A 96 9.16 0.39 3.39
C ALA A 96 10.53 0.99 3.03
N SER A 97 11.49 0.20 2.55
CA SER A 97 12.80 0.77 2.18
C SER A 97 12.72 1.71 0.97
N ASN A 98 11.64 1.61 0.19
CA ASN A 98 11.38 2.43 -0.98
C ASN A 98 9.99 3.10 -0.92
N GLY A 99 8.93 2.49 -1.47
CA GLY A 99 7.63 3.16 -1.61
C GLY A 99 6.46 2.49 -0.89
N VAL A 100 5.50 3.30 -0.44
CA VAL A 100 4.13 2.87 -0.15
C VAL A 100 3.21 3.47 -1.21
N PHE A 101 2.43 2.64 -1.89
CA PHE A 101 1.62 3.05 -3.03
C PHE A 101 0.19 2.51 -2.88
N GLY A 102 -0.77 3.44 -2.80
CA GLY A 102 -2.20 3.17 -2.75
C GLY A 102 -2.92 3.68 -3.98
N HIS A 103 -3.71 2.81 -4.61
CA HIS A 103 -4.46 3.12 -5.83
C HIS A 103 -5.84 2.46 -5.86
N ASP A 104 -6.72 3.05 -6.67
CA ASP A 104 -8.07 2.60 -6.98
C ASP A 104 -9.00 2.42 -5.77
N ASN A 105 -10.27 2.23 -6.05
CA ASN A 105 -11.35 2.64 -5.15
C ASN A 105 -11.58 1.73 -3.95
N TYR A 106 -11.91 2.37 -2.81
CA TYR A 106 -12.55 1.86 -1.59
C TYR A 106 -11.74 0.97 -0.65
N GLY A 107 -10.49 0.64 -0.99
CA GLY A 107 -9.56 0.01 -0.06
C GLY A 107 -9.11 0.95 1.05
N ILE A 108 -8.43 0.37 2.04
CA ILE A 108 -7.83 1.11 3.14
C ILE A 108 -6.52 0.46 3.61
N LEU A 109 -5.51 1.30 3.86
CA LEU A 109 -4.31 0.97 4.61
C LEU A 109 -4.32 1.73 5.93
N VAL A 110 -4.33 1.02 7.04
CA VAL A 110 -4.22 1.57 8.39
C VAL A 110 -2.89 1.16 9.01
N VAL A 111 -2.11 2.14 9.48
CA VAL A 111 -0.88 1.91 10.25
C VAL A 111 -1.01 2.59 11.61
N CYS A 112 -0.98 1.81 12.68
CA CYS A 112 -1.16 2.31 14.04
C CYS A 112 0.16 2.76 14.71
N GLY A 113 1.31 2.37 14.17
CA GLY A 113 2.63 2.87 14.55
C GLY A 113 3.16 3.91 13.57
N ARG A 114 4.48 4.02 13.49
CA ARG A 114 5.16 4.95 12.58
C ARG A 114 5.22 4.39 11.17
N THR A 115 5.08 5.27 10.19
CA THR A 115 5.34 4.93 8.78
C THR A 115 6.65 5.57 8.33
N THR A 116 7.58 4.76 7.84
CA THR A 116 8.86 5.20 7.25
C THR A 116 8.97 4.67 5.83
N ALA A 117 9.13 5.57 4.86
CA ALA A 117 9.33 5.24 3.46
C ALA A 117 10.14 6.34 2.78
N ARG A 118 10.66 6.11 1.57
CA ARG A 118 11.19 7.22 0.76
C ARG A 118 10.05 8.06 0.19
N ILE A 119 9.00 7.37 -0.25
CA ILE A 119 7.86 8.01 -0.86
C ILE A 119 6.56 7.31 -0.48
N VAL A 120 5.52 8.08 -0.22
CA VAL A 120 4.14 7.62 -0.05
C VAL A 120 3.33 8.24 -1.16
N ILE A 121 2.61 7.40 -1.91
CA ILE A 121 1.73 7.84 -2.98
C ILE A 121 0.33 7.34 -2.68
N ASN A 122 -0.62 8.26 -2.55
CA ASN A 122 -2.01 7.94 -2.33
C ASN A 122 -2.87 8.61 -3.40
N THR A 123 -3.22 7.83 -4.41
CA THR A 123 -3.95 8.33 -5.58
C THR A 123 -5.46 8.26 -5.36
N SER A 124 -6.24 8.80 -6.29
CA SER A 124 -7.70 8.89 -6.13
C SER A 124 -8.36 7.52 -5.89
N GLY A 125 -9.14 7.41 -4.81
CA GLY A 125 -10.04 6.27 -4.56
C GLY A 125 -9.66 5.42 -3.34
N PHE A 126 -8.37 5.35 -3.01
CA PHE A 126 -7.85 4.55 -1.90
C PHE A 126 -7.77 5.38 -0.61
N ASN A 127 -7.89 4.77 0.57
CA ASN A 127 -7.78 5.48 1.85
C ASN A 127 -6.48 5.10 2.59
N MET A 128 -5.73 6.07 3.10
CA MET A 128 -4.59 5.82 3.98
C MET A 128 -4.79 6.49 5.33
N VAL A 129 -4.63 5.73 6.42
CA VAL A 129 -4.76 6.24 7.78
C VAL A 129 -3.51 5.87 8.57
N PHE A 130 -2.68 6.85 8.88
CA PHE A 130 -1.46 6.68 9.68
C PHE A 130 -1.61 7.33 11.05
N ALA A 131 -0.98 6.76 12.07
CA ALA A 131 -1.07 7.28 13.43
C ALA A 131 -0.42 8.66 13.58
N GLU A 132 0.57 8.96 12.75
CA GLU A 132 1.28 10.24 12.63
C GLU A 132 1.64 10.49 11.16
N ASP A 133 2.10 11.70 10.84
CA ASP A 133 2.61 12.01 9.50
C ASP A 133 3.77 11.05 9.15
N PRO A 134 3.77 10.46 7.94
CA PRO A 134 4.80 9.52 7.55
C PRO A 134 6.15 10.23 7.38
N GLN A 135 7.23 9.56 7.77
CA GLN A 135 8.59 9.99 7.43
C GLN A 135 8.86 9.58 5.98
N ALA A 136 8.36 10.36 5.03
CA ALA A 136 8.45 10.13 3.58
C ALA A 136 8.12 11.42 2.81
N PHE A 137 8.49 11.47 1.54
CA PHE A 137 7.88 12.43 0.60
C PHE A 137 6.46 11.96 0.24
N VAL A 138 5.45 12.78 0.47
CA VAL A 138 4.03 12.41 0.31
C VAL A 138 3.44 13.06 -0.94
N MET A 139 2.91 12.22 -1.82
CA MET A 139 2.12 12.63 -2.97
C MET A 139 0.73 12.04 -2.87
N GLY A 140 -0.28 12.82 -2.46
CA GLY A 140 -1.63 12.28 -2.41
C GLY A 140 -2.71 13.32 -2.17
N HIS A 141 -3.94 12.96 -2.54
CA HIS A 141 -5.06 13.87 -2.34
C HIS A 141 -5.45 13.96 -0.85
N PRO A 142 -5.57 15.17 -0.27
CA PRO A 142 -5.78 15.36 1.16
C PRO A 142 -7.11 14.77 1.67
N ASN A 143 -8.11 14.59 0.80
CA ASN A 143 -9.42 14.05 1.17
C ASN A 143 -9.44 12.52 1.38
N ARG A 144 -8.31 11.85 1.17
CA ARG A 144 -8.18 10.38 1.20
C ARG A 144 -7.10 9.88 2.14
N GLN A 145 -6.53 10.80 2.91
CA GLN A 145 -5.51 10.53 3.91
C GLN A 145 -5.72 11.42 5.14
N ASN A 146 -5.17 11.03 6.28
CA ASN A 146 -5.23 11.83 7.51
C ASN A 146 -3.91 12.54 7.85
N PHE A 147 -2.99 12.63 6.88
CA PHE A 147 -1.65 13.23 6.99
C PHE A 147 -1.42 14.24 5.86
N ALA A 148 -0.46 15.14 6.06
CA ALA A 148 -0.14 16.18 5.08
C ALA A 148 0.42 15.62 3.76
N SER A 149 0.15 16.32 2.66
CA SER A 149 0.78 16.08 1.35
C SER A 149 1.91 17.10 1.15
N ASP A 150 3.01 16.69 0.52
CA ASP A 150 4.11 17.58 0.15
C ASP A 150 3.87 18.27 -1.20
N ILE A 151 2.93 17.75 -1.99
CA ILE A 151 2.36 18.47 -3.14
C ILE A 151 1.16 19.29 -2.66
N ASP A 152 1.16 20.58 -2.99
CA ASP A 152 0.05 21.49 -2.72
C ASP A 152 -1.08 21.32 -3.74
N ASP A 153 -2.21 22.00 -3.53
CA ASP A 153 -3.37 21.92 -4.42
C ASP A 153 -3.09 22.48 -5.84
N ASP A 154 -1.96 23.17 -6.04
CA ASP A 154 -1.53 23.74 -7.31
C ASP A 154 -0.60 22.79 -8.10
N LEU A 155 -0.08 21.72 -7.46
CA LEU A 155 0.79 20.72 -8.05
C LEU A 155 0.08 19.37 -8.18
N GLU A 156 -0.03 18.90 -9.42
CA GLU A 156 -0.57 17.57 -9.69
C GLU A 156 0.54 16.51 -9.73
N LEU A 157 0.18 15.23 -9.68
CA LEU A 157 1.13 14.12 -9.79
C LEU A 157 1.97 14.23 -11.07
N GLU A 158 1.39 14.66 -12.18
CA GLU A 158 2.09 14.85 -13.46
C GLU A 158 3.21 15.90 -13.42
N ASP A 159 3.13 16.88 -12.52
CA ASP A 159 4.15 17.93 -12.40
C ASP A 159 5.40 17.45 -11.66
N VAL A 160 5.22 16.47 -10.77
CA VAL A 160 6.30 15.93 -9.93
C VAL A 160 6.88 14.62 -10.45
N LEU A 161 6.10 13.83 -11.18
CA LEU A 161 6.53 12.54 -11.72
C LEU A 161 7.44 12.71 -12.95
N ALA A 162 8.44 11.84 -13.06
CA ALA A 162 9.28 11.74 -14.24
C ALA A 162 8.43 11.54 -15.50
N THR A 163 8.79 12.21 -16.60
CA THR A 163 7.95 12.29 -17.81
C THR A 163 7.67 10.94 -18.48
N ASP A 164 8.56 9.97 -18.28
CA ASP A 164 8.39 8.59 -18.78
C ASP A 164 7.45 7.75 -17.92
N LEU A 165 6.97 8.28 -16.79
CA LEU A 165 5.98 7.68 -15.90
C LEU A 165 4.57 8.26 -16.11
N LEU A 166 4.39 9.05 -17.18
CA LEU A 166 3.11 9.62 -17.55
C LEU A 166 2.53 8.88 -18.75
N ASP A 167 1.21 8.74 -18.77
CA ASP A 167 0.45 8.27 -19.93
C ASP A 167 -0.75 9.19 -20.19
N HIS A 168 -0.91 9.60 -21.44
CA HIS A 168 -1.94 10.55 -21.88
C HIS A 168 -2.08 11.82 -21.02
N GLY A 169 -1.00 12.25 -20.37
CA GLY A 169 -0.98 13.44 -19.50
C GLY A 169 -1.30 13.19 -18.03
N GLY A 170 -1.58 11.94 -17.63
CA GLY A 170 -1.77 11.55 -16.22
C GLY A 170 -0.72 10.54 -15.74
N ALA A 171 -0.76 10.23 -14.46
CA ALA A 171 0.13 9.23 -13.86
C ALA A 171 -0.09 7.83 -14.43
N ASN A 172 0.98 7.17 -14.91
CA ASN A 172 0.95 5.77 -15.33
C ASN A 172 1.35 4.85 -14.16
N PHE A 173 0.35 4.31 -13.47
CA PHE A 173 0.57 3.51 -12.26
C PHE A 173 1.38 2.23 -12.50
N ALA A 174 1.21 1.59 -13.66
CA ALA A 174 2.03 0.43 -14.02
C ALA A 174 3.51 0.81 -14.18
N ALA A 175 3.80 1.95 -14.81
CA ALA A 175 5.15 2.47 -14.95
C ALA A 175 5.75 2.91 -13.61
N ILE A 176 4.95 3.57 -12.75
CA ILE A 176 5.36 3.97 -11.39
C ILE A 176 5.71 2.74 -10.56
N ARG A 177 4.83 1.73 -10.53
CA ARG A 177 5.07 0.44 -9.86
C ARG A 177 6.36 -0.18 -10.38
N ALA A 178 6.52 -0.31 -11.70
CA ALA A 178 7.73 -0.89 -12.30
C ALA A 178 9.01 -0.11 -11.92
N ALA A 179 8.95 1.21 -11.86
CA ALA A 179 10.08 2.04 -11.44
C ALA A 179 10.42 1.83 -9.95
N LEU A 180 9.42 1.75 -9.07
CA LEU A 180 9.60 1.46 -7.65
C LEU A 180 10.17 0.06 -7.41
N VAL A 181 9.69 -0.96 -8.15
CA VAL A 181 10.25 -2.32 -8.11
C VAL A 181 11.73 -2.31 -8.54
N ALA A 182 12.07 -1.53 -9.58
CA ALA A 182 13.43 -1.37 -10.06
C ALA A 182 14.32 -0.48 -9.16
N GLY A 183 13.79 0.10 -8.09
CA GLY A 183 14.51 1.05 -7.24
C GLY A 183 14.90 2.35 -7.95
N ARG A 184 14.22 2.67 -9.05
CA ARG A 184 14.45 3.88 -9.85
C ARG A 184 13.69 5.05 -9.23
N SER A 185 14.30 6.23 -9.25
CA SER A 185 13.59 7.46 -8.86
C SER A 185 12.38 7.68 -9.77
N ILE A 186 11.27 8.09 -9.16
CA ILE A 186 10.03 8.43 -9.87
C ILE A 186 9.76 9.92 -9.93
N LEU A 187 10.59 10.72 -9.25
CA LEU A 187 10.51 12.18 -9.24
C LEU A 187 11.29 12.78 -10.42
N ARG A 188 10.82 13.92 -10.93
CA ARG A 188 11.57 14.71 -11.90
C ARG A 188 12.91 15.19 -11.32
N PRO A 189 13.93 15.41 -12.17
CA PRO A 189 15.17 16.03 -11.73
C PRO A 189 14.92 17.37 -11.04
N GLY A 190 15.50 17.56 -9.86
CA GLY A 190 15.39 18.80 -9.08
C GLY A 190 14.34 18.76 -7.96
N ILE A 191 13.50 17.73 -7.91
CA ILE A 191 12.61 17.46 -6.78
C ILE A 191 13.33 16.48 -5.84
N SER A 192 13.49 16.86 -4.57
CA SER A 192 14.07 15.99 -3.54
C SER A 192 12.97 15.29 -2.76
N SER A 193 13.20 14.02 -2.43
CA SER A 193 12.37 13.25 -1.50
C SER A 193 12.83 13.37 -0.04
N ASP A 194 13.79 14.26 0.25
CA ASP A 194 14.25 14.49 1.62
C ASP A 194 13.14 15.22 2.38
N ALA A 195 12.53 14.55 3.35
CA ALA A 195 11.52 15.14 4.23
C ALA A 195 12.11 16.36 4.94
N SER A 196 11.47 17.53 4.77
CA SER A 196 11.84 18.78 5.45
C SER A 196 11.35 18.84 6.89
#